data_AF-A0A2S2PPY9-F1
#
_entry.id   AF-A0A2S2PPY9-F1
#
_cell.length_a   1.000
_cell.length_b   1.000
_cell.length_c   1.000
_cell.angle_alpha   90.00
_cell.angle_beta   90.00
_cell.angle_gamma   90.00
#
_symmetry.space_group_name_H-M   'P 1'
#
loop_
_entity.id
_entity.type
_entity.pdbx_description
1 polymer ?
#
loop_
_entity_poly.entity_id
_entity_poly.type
_entity_poly.pdbx_seq_one_letter_code
_entity_poly.pdbx_strand_id
1 'polypeptide(L)'
;MIFISLFVYFIGFKSLYFYFLPIKIENIVSLLIYYLLFILPFVIDYVVTISSCFFLQSLYVRFQTLNEFWKCLPTDLVDVSRQWTHTEIVDFMENTRLLHSELCGLLKTFTQGYGSLLLGFFASSFINLLLSIYFIVNNGTLSTSHSSANVWEQIIPLIIHVQMVTFLMFIIVFVSFINKKKMEMISYLRLYRISNLHLDIKRQIKMFMNQISECDSNQISAYGFFDTNLNLVTTILVLLITGIITIIQMKNHPIILRLNNDTKSFLEKL
;
A
#
# COMPACT_ATOMS: atom_id res chain seq x y z
N MET A 1 -5.67 -16.91 -0.16
CA MET A 1 -7.05 -16.43 -0.43
C MET A 1 -7.09 -15.02 -0.99
N ILE A 2 -6.41 -14.02 -0.38
CA ILE A 2 -6.46 -12.61 -0.82
C ILE A 2 -6.09 -12.42 -2.30
N PHE A 3 -5.02 -13.08 -2.79
CA PHE A 3 -4.59 -12.96 -4.19
C PHE A 3 -5.60 -13.52 -5.20
N ILE A 4 -6.19 -14.67 -4.90
CA ILE A 4 -7.24 -15.29 -5.74
C ILE A 4 -8.45 -14.37 -5.77
N SER A 5 -8.84 -13.80 -4.62
CA SER A 5 -9.94 -12.83 -4.55
C SER A 5 -9.67 -11.57 -5.37
N LEU A 6 -8.47 -10.99 -5.30
CA LEU A 6 -8.09 -9.81 -6.07
C LEU A 6 -8.06 -10.10 -7.58
N PHE A 7 -7.61 -11.29 -7.97
CA PHE A 7 -7.55 -11.72 -9.36
C PHE A 7 -8.94 -11.99 -9.95
N VAL A 8 -9.81 -12.70 -9.21
CA VAL A 8 -11.21 -12.91 -9.59
C VAL A 8 -11.95 -11.58 -9.68
N TYR A 9 -11.72 -10.67 -8.73
CA TYR A 9 -12.25 -9.32 -8.76
C TYR A 9 -11.80 -8.55 -10.01
N PHE A 10 -10.51 -8.61 -10.38
CA PHE A 10 -9.99 -7.98 -11.59
C PHE A 10 -10.68 -8.50 -12.85
N ILE A 11 -10.76 -9.83 -13.02
CA ILE A 11 -11.41 -10.45 -14.18
C ILE A 11 -12.88 -10.08 -14.24
N GLY A 12 -13.59 -10.17 -13.11
CA GLY A 12 -15.00 -9.81 -13.01
C GLY A 12 -15.24 -8.34 -13.36
N PHE A 13 -14.42 -7.44 -12.82
CA PHE A 13 -14.53 -6.01 -13.08
C PHE A 13 -14.26 -5.68 -14.56
N LYS A 14 -13.18 -6.20 -15.15
CA LYS A 14 -12.87 -5.99 -16.58
C LYS A 14 -13.95 -6.58 -17.48
N SER A 15 -14.46 -7.77 -17.19
CA SER A 15 -15.53 -8.40 -17.97
C SER A 15 -16.81 -7.56 -17.94
N LEU A 16 -17.16 -7.04 -16.75
CA LEU A 16 -18.31 -6.15 -16.56
C LEU A 16 -18.10 -4.83 -17.31
N TYR A 17 -16.90 -4.25 -17.25
CA TYR A 17 -16.56 -3.04 -18.00
C TYR A 17 -16.69 -3.22 -19.52
N PHE A 18 -16.17 -4.33 -20.07
CA PHE A 18 -16.32 -4.66 -21.50
C PHE A 18 -17.77 -4.87 -21.91
N TYR A 19 -18.60 -5.46 -21.03
CA TYR A 19 -20.01 -5.68 -21.31
C TYR A 19 -20.79 -4.37 -21.47
N PHE A 20 -20.47 -3.35 -20.67
CA PHE A 20 -21.17 -2.05 -20.71
C PHE A 20 -20.64 -1.08 -21.76
N LEU A 21 -19.46 -1.32 -22.34
CA LEU A 21 -18.87 -0.39 -23.29
C LEU A 21 -19.35 -0.69 -24.73
N PRO A 22 -19.99 0.28 -25.43
CA PRO A 22 -20.40 0.08 -26.82
C PRO A 22 -19.18 0.13 -27.74
N ILE A 23 -18.58 -1.03 -28.03
CA ILE A 23 -17.42 -1.12 -28.93
C ILE A 23 -17.89 -1.11 -30.39
N LYS A 24 -17.50 -0.09 -31.15
CA LYS A 24 -17.54 -0.12 -32.62
C LYS A 24 -16.40 -0.99 -33.15
N ILE A 25 -16.75 -2.04 -33.87
CA ILE A 25 -15.89 -3.13 -34.31
C ILE A 25 -15.15 -2.70 -35.58
N GLU A 26 -14.06 -1.94 -35.47
CA GLU A 26 -13.21 -1.68 -36.63
C GLU A 26 -11.78 -2.20 -36.47
N ASN A 27 -11.31 -2.50 -35.24
CA ASN A 27 -10.02 -3.17 -35.07
C ASN A 27 -9.87 -3.89 -33.70
N ILE A 28 -10.43 -5.09 -33.59
CA ILE A 28 -10.59 -5.83 -32.31
C ILE A 28 -9.27 -5.99 -31.55
N VAL A 29 -8.16 -6.33 -32.22
CA VAL A 29 -6.89 -6.66 -31.54
C VAL A 29 -6.19 -5.43 -30.96
N SER A 30 -6.06 -4.36 -31.74
CA SER A 30 -5.43 -3.11 -31.26
C SER A 30 -6.28 -2.44 -30.18
N LEU A 31 -7.61 -2.49 -30.33
CA LEU A 31 -8.54 -1.94 -29.36
C LEU A 31 -8.51 -2.76 -28.06
N LEU A 32 -8.48 -4.09 -28.14
CA LEU A 32 -8.39 -4.95 -26.96
C LEU A 32 -7.11 -4.70 -26.17
N ILE A 33 -5.95 -4.60 -26.82
CA ILE A 33 -4.67 -4.32 -26.15
C ILE A 33 -4.69 -2.95 -25.46
N TYR A 34 -5.21 -1.92 -26.16
CA TYR A 34 -5.35 -0.58 -25.60
C TYR A 34 -6.30 -0.55 -24.40
N TYR A 35 -7.48 -1.15 -24.51
CA TYR A 35 -8.49 -1.19 -23.44
C TYR A 35 -8.04 -2.03 -22.23
N LEU A 36 -7.29 -3.11 -22.47
CA LEU A 36 -6.79 -3.95 -21.39
C LEU A 36 -5.73 -3.21 -20.58
N LEU A 37 -4.75 -2.61 -21.26
CA LEU A 37 -3.56 -2.03 -20.63
C LEU A 37 -3.75 -0.59 -20.15
N PHE A 38 -4.45 0.25 -20.92
CA PHE A 38 -4.44 1.71 -20.74
C PHE A 38 -5.78 2.31 -20.34
N ILE A 39 -6.84 1.50 -20.19
CA ILE A 39 -8.14 1.99 -19.71
C ILE A 39 -8.40 1.57 -18.28
N LEU A 40 -8.92 2.53 -17.52
CA LEU A 40 -9.29 2.39 -16.12
C LEU A 40 -10.23 1.17 -15.93
N PRO A 41 -9.97 0.32 -14.92
CA PRO A 41 -8.85 0.35 -14.00
C PRO A 41 -7.56 -0.18 -14.65
N PHE A 42 -6.43 0.46 -14.36
CA PHE A 42 -5.15 0.15 -14.99
C PHE A 42 -4.60 -1.19 -14.49
N VAL A 43 -4.18 -2.06 -15.41
CA VAL A 43 -3.52 -3.34 -15.08
C VAL A 43 -2.31 -3.12 -14.19
N ILE A 44 -1.57 -2.04 -14.43
CA ILE A 44 -0.38 -1.68 -13.66
C ILE A 44 -0.73 -1.52 -12.18
N ASP A 45 -1.80 -0.82 -11.83
CA ASP A 45 -2.21 -0.60 -10.43
C ASP A 45 -2.51 -1.93 -9.72
N TYR A 46 -3.12 -2.88 -10.43
CA TYR A 46 -3.33 -4.24 -9.92
C TYR A 46 -2.03 -5.01 -9.75
N VAL A 47 -1.13 -4.98 -10.74
CA VAL A 47 0.16 -5.68 -10.68
C VAL A 47 1.00 -5.12 -9.52
N VAL A 48 1.04 -3.79 -9.37
CA VAL A 48 1.70 -3.11 -8.25
C VAL A 48 1.09 -3.57 -6.93
N THR A 49 -0.25 -3.52 -6.81
CA THR A 49 -0.94 -3.88 -5.57
C THR A 49 -0.71 -5.35 -5.21
N ILE A 50 -0.92 -6.28 -6.15
CA ILE A 50 -0.76 -7.72 -5.94
C ILE A 50 0.69 -8.06 -5.58
N SER A 51 1.65 -7.56 -6.35
CA SER A 51 3.07 -7.87 -6.09
C SER A 51 3.54 -7.27 -4.76
N SER A 52 3.17 -6.02 -4.46
CA SER A 52 3.47 -5.40 -3.16
C SER A 52 2.85 -6.21 -2.03
N CYS A 53 1.57 -6.60 -2.13
CA CYS A 53 0.89 -7.39 -1.11
C CYS A 53 1.51 -8.77 -0.92
N PHE A 54 2.02 -9.40 -1.99
CA PHE A 54 2.73 -10.68 -1.90
C PHE A 54 4.00 -10.55 -1.06
N PHE A 55 4.84 -9.56 -1.37
CA PHE A 55 6.06 -9.32 -0.61
C PHE A 55 5.78 -8.92 0.84
N LEU A 56 4.82 -8.01 1.05
CA LEU A 56 4.41 -7.55 2.37
C LEU A 56 3.84 -8.71 3.21
N GLN A 57 3.02 -9.58 2.64
CA GLN A 57 2.51 -10.78 3.34
C GLN A 57 3.64 -11.73 3.73
N SER A 58 4.60 -11.97 2.82
CA SER A 58 5.76 -12.80 3.13
C SER A 58 6.57 -12.21 4.29
N LEU A 59 6.82 -10.90 4.29
CA LEU A 59 7.53 -10.22 5.38
C LEU A 59 6.73 -10.29 6.69
N TYR A 60 5.43 -10.03 6.64
CA TYR A 60 4.55 -10.09 7.79
C TYR A 60 4.60 -11.46 8.47
N VAL A 61 4.43 -12.55 7.70
CA VAL A 61 4.46 -13.91 8.25
C VAL A 61 5.81 -14.20 8.89
N ARG A 62 6.91 -13.81 8.26
CA ARG A 62 8.25 -14.06 8.80
C ARG A 62 8.52 -13.28 10.09
N PHE A 63 8.14 -12.00 10.16
CA PHE A 63 8.22 -11.24 11.42
C PHE A 63 7.30 -11.81 12.50
N GLN A 64 6.12 -12.31 12.13
CA GLN A 64 5.21 -12.98 13.05
C GLN A 64 5.83 -14.29 13.60
N THR A 65 6.38 -15.15 12.74
CA THR A 65 7.09 -16.37 13.16
C THR A 65 8.26 -16.06 14.07
N LEU A 66 9.02 -15.01 13.76
CA LEU A 66 10.13 -14.57 14.59
C LEU A 66 9.65 -14.11 15.99
N ASN A 67 8.49 -13.44 16.07
CA ASN A 67 7.87 -13.09 17.35
C ASN A 67 7.42 -14.34 18.12
N GLU A 68 6.92 -15.35 17.43
CA GLU A 68 6.51 -16.62 18.04
C GLU A 68 7.71 -17.38 18.59
N PHE A 69 8.84 -17.40 17.87
CA PHE A 69 10.10 -17.93 18.38
C PHE A 69 10.52 -17.22 19.67
N TRP A 70 10.41 -15.89 19.72
CA TRP A 70 10.74 -15.14 20.93
C TRP A 70 9.84 -15.49 22.11
N LYS A 71 8.55 -15.81 21.87
CA LYS A 71 7.62 -16.27 22.91
C LYS A 71 7.91 -17.67 23.45
N CYS A 72 8.62 -18.50 22.69
CA CYS A 72 9.01 -19.84 23.14
C CYS A 72 10.15 -19.82 24.17
N LEU A 73 10.86 -18.70 24.31
CA LEU A 73 11.90 -18.53 25.32
C LEU A 73 11.30 -18.53 26.74
N PRO A 74 12.01 -19.10 27.73
CA PRO A 74 11.56 -19.10 29.11
C PRO A 74 11.43 -17.67 29.65
N THR A 75 10.43 -17.43 30.51
CA THR A 75 10.01 -16.09 30.98
C THR A 75 11.08 -15.31 31.75
N ASP A 76 12.07 -16.00 32.33
CA ASP A 76 13.19 -15.36 33.03
C ASP A 76 14.53 -15.57 32.31
N LEU A 77 14.54 -16.23 31.16
CA LEU A 77 15.76 -16.65 30.45
C LEU A 77 16.73 -17.43 31.36
N VAL A 78 16.16 -18.17 32.32
CA VAL A 78 16.86 -19.06 33.25
C VAL A 78 16.60 -20.50 32.86
N ASP A 79 17.58 -21.36 33.11
CA ASP A 79 17.50 -22.80 32.88
C ASP A 79 16.26 -23.39 33.56
N VAL A 80 15.44 -24.07 32.76
CA VAL A 80 14.29 -24.83 33.25
C VAL A 80 14.68 -26.30 33.15
N SER A 81 14.83 -26.95 34.31
CA SER A 81 15.27 -28.34 34.37
C SER A 81 14.43 -29.22 33.42
N ARG A 82 15.09 -29.92 32.50
CA ARG A 82 14.52 -30.81 31.46
C ARG A 82 13.86 -30.13 30.24
N GLN A 83 13.91 -28.80 30.11
CA GLN A 83 13.36 -28.10 28.93
C GLN A 83 14.37 -27.17 28.23
N TRP A 84 15.14 -26.41 28.99
CA TRP A 84 16.08 -25.43 28.43
C TRP A 84 17.36 -25.41 29.26
N THR A 85 18.49 -25.62 28.60
CA THR A 85 19.82 -25.36 29.14
C THR A 85 20.29 -23.95 28.79
N HIS A 86 21.22 -23.41 29.58
CA HIS A 86 21.78 -22.07 29.34
C HIS A 86 22.32 -21.90 27.92
N THR A 87 23.02 -22.91 27.42
CA THR A 87 23.62 -22.91 26.08
C THR A 87 22.57 -22.92 24.98
N GLU A 88 21.49 -23.67 25.14
CA GLU A 88 20.37 -23.70 24.18
C GLU A 88 19.65 -22.35 24.13
N ILE A 89 19.47 -21.68 25.29
CA ILE A 89 18.88 -20.34 25.34
C ILE A 89 19.75 -19.35 24.57
N VAL A 90 21.07 -19.35 24.83
CA VAL A 90 22.00 -18.43 24.17
C VAL A 90 22.07 -18.68 22.67
N ASP A 91 22.14 -19.94 22.23
CA ASP A 91 22.18 -20.31 20.81
C ASP A 91 20.87 -19.94 20.09
N PHE A 92 19.72 -20.21 20.72
CA PHE A 92 18.41 -19.84 20.18
C PHE A 92 18.26 -18.32 20.04
N MET A 93 18.71 -17.55 21.04
CA MET A 93 18.69 -16.09 20.99
C MET A 93 19.58 -15.55 19.86
N GLU A 94 20.78 -16.12 19.68
CA GLU A 94 21.69 -15.76 18.59
C GLU A 94 21.07 -16.05 17.22
N ASN A 95 20.50 -17.24 17.04
CA ASN A 95 19.82 -17.62 15.79
C ASN A 95 18.63 -16.69 15.49
N THR A 96 17.84 -16.35 16.51
CA THR A 96 16.70 -15.43 16.35
C THR A 96 17.17 -14.02 16.01
N ARG A 97 18.28 -13.57 16.61
CA ARG A 97 18.93 -12.28 16.32
C ARG A 97 19.45 -12.23 14.87
N LEU A 98 20.08 -13.30 14.38
CA LEU A 98 20.55 -13.40 13.00
C LEU A 98 19.38 -13.37 12.00
N LEU A 99 18.32 -14.14 12.25
CA LEU A 99 17.11 -14.14 11.43
C LEU A 99 16.46 -12.75 11.37
N HIS A 100 16.40 -12.03 12.50
CA HIS A 100 15.93 -10.65 12.51
C HIS A 100 16.77 -9.74 11.61
N SER A 101 18.10 -9.86 11.68
CA SER A 101 19.01 -9.08 10.84
C SER A 101 18.76 -9.34 9.34
N GLU A 102 18.56 -10.60 8.96
CA GLU A 102 18.23 -10.97 7.57
C GLU A 102 16.87 -10.41 7.14
N LEU A 103 15.85 -10.48 8.00
CA LEU A 103 14.53 -9.90 7.72
C LEU A 103 14.58 -8.39 7.56
N CYS A 104 15.37 -7.69 8.37
CA CYS A 104 15.63 -6.26 8.22
C CYS A 104 16.36 -5.96 6.90
N GLY A 105 17.31 -6.81 6.49
CA GLY A 105 17.96 -6.73 5.19
C GLY A 105 16.96 -6.87 4.04
N LEU A 106 16.10 -7.89 4.09
CA LEU A 106 15.04 -8.11 3.09
C LEU A 106 14.05 -6.94 3.03
N LEU A 107 13.67 -6.39 4.18
CA LEU A 107 12.82 -5.20 4.27
C LEU A 107 13.48 -4.02 3.55
N LYS A 108 14.78 -3.78 3.79
CA LYS A 108 15.54 -2.72 3.14
C LYS A 108 15.62 -2.92 1.63
N THR A 109 15.88 -4.14 1.16
CA THR A 109 15.89 -4.47 -0.27
C THR A 109 14.52 -4.24 -0.91
N PHE A 110 13.43 -4.62 -0.23
CA PHE A 110 12.08 -4.32 -0.69
C PHE A 110 11.86 -2.82 -0.78
N THR A 111 12.17 -2.04 0.26
CA THR A 111 11.99 -0.59 0.26
C THR A 111 12.77 0.08 -0.87
N GLN A 112 14.00 -0.36 -1.16
CA GLN A 112 14.81 0.20 -2.25
C GLN A 112 14.28 -0.21 -3.63
N GLY A 113 13.87 -1.47 -3.81
CA GLY A 113 13.40 -1.98 -5.10
C GLY A 113 11.97 -1.54 -5.45
N TYR A 114 11.04 -1.64 -4.50
CA TYR A 114 9.64 -1.30 -4.67
C TYR A 114 9.31 0.15 -4.34
N GLY A 115 10.18 0.88 -3.64
CA GLY A 115 9.89 2.24 -3.18
C GLY A 115 9.56 3.22 -4.31
N SER A 116 10.27 3.16 -5.44
CA SER A 116 10.01 4.02 -6.61
C SER A 116 8.67 3.69 -7.28
N LEU A 117 8.34 2.41 -7.36
CA LEU A 117 7.09 1.91 -7.91
C LEU A 117 5.90 2.26 -6.99
N LEU A 118 6.08 2.16 -5.67
CA LEU A 118 5.10 2.64 -4.68
C LEU A 118 4.91 4.16 -4.78
N LEU A 119 5.99 4.94 -4.92
CA LEU A 119 5.92 6.39 -5.09
C LEU A 119 5.10 6.75 -6.34
N GLY A 120 5.42 6.12 -7.48
CA GLY A 120 4.69 6.30 -8.73
C GLY A 120 3.21 5.95 -8.57
N PHE A 121 2.91 4.83 -7.91
CA PHE A 121 1.55 4.38 -7.62
C PHE A 121 0.78 5.35 -6.72
N PHE A 122 1.35 5.81 -5.60
CA PHE A 122 0.71 6.76 -4.70
C PHE A 122 0.45 8.10 -5.40
N ALA A 123 1.44 8.63 -6.11
CA ALA A 123 1.33 9.90 -6.81
C ALA A 123 0.33 9.86 -7.98
N SER A 124 0.40 8.82 -8.83
CA SER A 124 -0.52 8.65 -9.96
C SER A 124 -1.95 8.47 -9.48
N SER A 125 -2.16 7.67 -8.43
CA SER A 125 -3.48 7.44 -7.85
C SER A 125 -4.06 8.73 -7.27
N PHE A 126 -3.24 9.53 -6.57
CA PHE A 126 -3.67 10.81 -6.03
C PHE A 126 -4.05 11.81 -7.13
N ILE A 127 -3.22 11.96 -8.16
CA ILE A 127 -3.50 12.82 -9.32
C ILE A 127 -4.79 12.36 -10.03
N ASN A 128 -4.94 11.06 -10.25
CA ASN A 128 -6.15 10.50 -10.86
C ASN A 128 -7.40 10.81 -10.03
N LEU A 129 -7.34 10.69 -8.70
CA LEU A 129 -8.46 11.06 -7.83
C LEU A 129 -8.82 12.55 -7.95
N LEU A 130 -7.83 13.45 -7.94
CA LEU A 130 -8.07 14.89 -8.10
C LEU A 130 -8.65 15.24 -9.47
N LEU A 131 -8.10 14.68 -10.56
CA LEU A 131 -8.59 14.88 -11.92
C LEU A 131 -10.04 14.40 -12.05
N SER A 132 -10.36 13.26 -11.44
CA SER A 132 -11.71 12.69 -11.50
C SER A 132 -12.72 13.57 -10.78
N ILE A 133 -12.36 14.11 -9.61
CA ILE A 133 -13.18 15.07 -8.88
C ILE A 133 -13.34 16.36 -9.70
N TYR A 134 -12.27 16.85 -10.33
CA TYR A 134 -12.33 18.00 -11.22
C TYR A 134 -13.35 17.78 -12.35
N PHE A 135 -13.33 16.61 -13.00
CA PHE A 135 -14.33 16.27 -14.01
C PHE A 135 -15.74 16.17 -13.42
N ILE A 136 -15.93 15.62 -12.22
CA ILE A 136 -17.27 15.58 -11.58
C ILE A 136 -17.80 17.00 -11.31
N VAL A 137 -16.97 17.88 -10.75
CA VAL A 137 -17.35 19.25 -10.39
C VAL A 137 -17.66 20.10 -11.63
N ASN A 138 -16.90 19.91 -12.72
CA ASN A 138 -17.03 20.68 -13.95
C ASN A 138 -17.95 20.05 -14.99
N ASN A 139 -18.13 18.72 -15.07
CA ASN A 139 -19.03 18.09 -16.05
C ASN A 139 -20.50 18.35 -15.75
N GLY A 140 -20.86 18.81 -14.55
CA GLY A 140 -22.19 19.36 -14.27
C GLY A 140 -22.56 20.55 -15.17
N THR A 141 -21.61 21.16 -15.91
CA THR A 141 -21.89 22.17 -16.95
C THR A 141 -21.81 21.62 -18.38
N LEU A 142 -21.36 20.38 -18.61
CA LEU A 142 -21.33 19.73 -19.93
C LEU A 142 -22.63 18.95 -20.24
N SER A 143 -23.41 18.57 -19.23
CA SER A 143 -24.56 17.67 -19.36
C SER A 143 -25.92 18.37 -19.62
N THR A 144 -25.94 19.44 -20.42
CA THR A 144 -27.19 20.10 -20.84
C THR A 144 -27.66 19.69 -22.23
N SER A 145 -27.22 18.53 -22.73
CA SER A 145 -27.81 17.94 -23.95
C SER A 145 -28.33 16.52 -23.66
N HIS A 146 -29.66 16.46 -23.64
CA HIS A 146 -30.56 15.31 -23.74
C HIS A 146 -29.92 13.94 -24.03
N SER A 147 -29.99 13.03 -23.06
CA SER A 147 -30.68 11.74 -23.19
C SER A 147 -30.62 11.04 -21.83
N SER A 148 -31.41 10.00 -21.63
CA SER A 148 -31.32 9.06 -20.51
C SER A 148 -29.98 8.29 -20.54
N ALA A 149 -28.86 9.00 -20.45
CA ALA A 149 -27.52 8.44 -20.34
C ALA A 149 -27.52 7.55 -19.08
N ASN A 150 -27.30 6.26 -19.32
CA ASN A 150 -27.57 5.19 -18.38
C ASN A 150 -26.91 5.45 -17.04
N VAL A 151 -27.63 5.25 -15.94
CA VAL A 151 -27.12 5.29 -14.55
C VAL A 151 -25.75 4.61 -14.39
N TRP A 152 -25.48 3.57 -15.20
CA TRP A 152 -24.21 2.86 -15.31
C TRP A 152 -22.99 3.73 -15.69
N GLU A 153 -23.15 4.74 -16.54
CA GLU A 153 -22.06 5.66 -16.93
C GLU A 153 -21.55 6.48 -15.74
N GLN A 154 -22.38 6.69 -14.71
CA GLN A 154 -21.98 7.37 -13.48
C GLN A 154 -21.48 6.38 -12.41
N ILE A 155 -22.04 5.17 -12.36
CA ILE A 155 -21.67 4.16 -11.36
C ILE A 155 -20.27 3.58 -11.63
N ILE A 156 -19.92 3.28 -12.88
CA ILE A 156 -18.65 2.62 -13.23
C ILE A 156 -17.43 3.45 -12.79
N PRO A 157 -17.34 4.77 -13.09
CA PRO A 157 -16.23 5.60 -12.60
C PRO A 157 -16.14 5.64 -11.08
N LEU A 158 -17.27 5.71 -10.37
CA LEU A 158 -17.30 5.74 -8.92
C LEU A 158 -16.70 4.46 -8.31
N ILE A 159 -17.04 3.27 -8.86
CA ILE A 159 -16.48 2.01 -8.39
C ILE A 159 -14.95 1.99 -8.58
N ILE A 160 -14.45 2.52 -9.71
CA ILE A 160 -13.01 2.59 -9.98
C ILE A 160 -12.32 3.51 -8.94
N HIS A 161 -12.91 4.63 -8.57
CA HIS A 161 -12.33 5.51 -7.54
C HIS A 161 -12.30 4.84 -6.17
N VAL A 162 -13.40 4.19 -5.77
CA VAL A 162 -13.46 3.42 -4.52
C VAL A 162 -12.40 2.33 -4.51
N GLN A 163 -12.21 1.65 -5.63
CA GLN A 163 -11.19 0.62 -5.79
C GLN A 163 -9.78 1.19 -5.62
N MET A 164 -9.45 2.31 -6.27
CA MET A 164 -8.15 2.97 -6.16
C MET A 164 -7.85 3.36 -4.71
N VAL A 165 -8.81 3.97 -4.02
CA VAL A 165 -8.68 4.30 -2.59
C VAL A 165 -8.48 3.04 -1.77
N THR A 166 -9.23 1.97 -2.05
CA THR A 166 -9.10 0.70 -1.33
C THR A 166 -7.71 0.09 -1.49
N PHE A 167 -7.13 0.12 -2.70
CA PHE A 167 -5.79 -0.40 -2.95
C PHE A 167 -4.70 0.40 -2.22
N LEU A 168 -4.77 1.74 -2.27
CA LEU A 168 -3.88 2.61 -1.52
C LEU A 168 -3.94 2.30 -0.02
N MET A 169 -5.15 2.26 0.53
CA MET A 169 -5.39 1.99 1.95
C MET A 169 -4.89 0.61 2.36
N PHE A 170 -5.11 -0.41 1.52
CA PHE A 170 -4.68 -1.77 1.81
C PHE A 170 -3.18 -1.89 1.96
N ILE A 171 -2.39 -1.27 1.05
CA ILE A 171 -0.93 -1.24 1.15
C ILE A 171 -0.49 -0.53 2.44
N ILE A 172 -1.04 0.66 2.71
CA ILE A 172 -0.64 1.46 3.88
C ILE A 172 -0.91 0.73 5.21
N VAL A 173 -2.12 0.16 5.35
CA VAL A 173 -2.50 -0.61 6.53
C VAL A 173 -1.59 -1.81 6.68
N PHE A 174 -1.27 -2.50 5.59
CA PHE A 174 -0.48 -3.72 5.68
C PHE A 174 0.98 -3.46 6.07
N VAL A 175 1.60 -2.43 5.49
CA VAL A 175 2.91 -1.95 5.94
C VAL A 175 2.88 -1.58 7.43
N SER A 176 1.81 -0.93 7.88
CA SER A 176 1.67 -0.56 9.29
C SER A 176 1.58 -1.78 10.21
N PHE A 177 0.95 -2.88 9.78
CA PHE A 177 0.97 -4.13 10.52
C PHE A 177 2.36 -4.77 10.59
N ILE A 178 3.14 -4.72 9.52
CA ILE A 178 4.54 -5.21 9.53
C ILE A 178 5.36 -4.39 10.53
N ASN A 179 5.24 -3.06 10.51
CA ASN A 179 5.92 -2.19 11.47
C ASN A 179 5.53 -2.54 12.92
N LYS A 180 4.25 -2.82 13.18
CA LYS A 180 3.80 -3.28 14.49
C LYS A 180 4.47 -4.60 14.89
N LYS A 181 4.52 -5.59 13.98
CA LYS A 181 5.17 -6.90 14.23
C LYS A 181 6.67 -6.79 14.42
N LYS A 182 7.34 -5.92 13.66
CA LYS A 182 8.76 -5.60 13.84
C LYS A 182 9.03 -5.09 15.26
N MET A 183 8.21 -4.16 15.76
CA MET A 183 8.40 -3.51 17.06
C MET A 183 7.93 -4.36 18.25
N GLU A 184 7.09 -5.37 18.02
CA GLU A 184 6.56 -6.26 19.06
C GLU A 184 7.69 -6.99 19.83
N MET A 185 8.81 -7.30 19.17
CA MET A 185 9.98 -7.93 19.83
C MET A 185 10.60 -7.06 20.92
N ILE A 186 10.65 -5.74 20.71
CA ILE A 186 11.15 -4.80 21.74
C ILE A 186 10.28 -4.89 22.99
N SER A 187 8.96 -5.05 22.81
CA SER A 187 8.05 -5.16 23.94
C SER A 187 8.38 -6.38 24.79
N TYR A 188 8.68 -7.53 24.17
CA TYR A 188 9.11 -8.73 24.89
C TYR A 188 10.47 -8.55 25.58
N LEU A 189 11.44 -7.95 24.91
CA LEU A 189 12.75 -7.66 25.49
C LEU A 189 12.68 -6.80 26.75
N ARG A 190 11.78 -5.81 26.76
CA ARG A 190 11.57 -4.90 27.90
C ARG A 190 10.93 -5.57 29.10
N LEU A 191 10.28 -6.72 28.93
CA LEU A 191 9.67 -7.47 30.05
C LEU A 191 10.71 -8.20 30.90
N TYR A 192 11.86 -8.56 30.33
CA TYR A 192 12.92 -9.25 31.07
C TYR A 192 13.64 -8.30 32.02
N ARG A 193 13.92 -8.77 33.25
CA ARG A 193 14.79 -8.05 34.20
C ARG A 193 16.25 -8.21 33.80
N ILE A 194 16.68 -7.45 32.78
CA ILE A 194 18.02 -7.53 32.17
C ILE A 194 19.16 -7.40 33.19
N SER A 195 18.94 -6.69 34.30
CA SER A 195 19.94 -6.52 35.36
C SER A 195 20.36 -7.82 36.04
N ASN A 196 19.46 -8.81 36.08
CA ASN A 196 19.64 -10.05 36.83
C ASN A 196 20.01 -11.26 35.93
N LEU A 197 20.18 -11.03 34.63
CA LEU A 197 20.51 -12.07 33.66
C LEU A 197 22.01 -12.37 33.65
N HIS A 198 22.35 -13.60 33.25
CA HIS A 198 23.73 -14.00 33.01
C HIS A 198 24.40 -13.09 31.96
N LEU A 199 25.72 -12.91 32.05
CA LEU A 199 26.46 -11.92 31.28
C LEU A 199 26.32 -12.13 29.77
N ASP A 200 26.32 -13.39 29.31
CA ASP A 200 26.19 -13.73 27.89
C ASP A 200 24.81 -13.39 27.33
N ILE A 201 23.74 -13.72 28.06
CA ILE A 201 22.36 -13.37 27.70
C ILE A 201 22.19 -11.85 27.67
N LYS A 202 22.74 -11.16 28.68
CA LYS A 202 22.73 -9.69 28.74
C LYS A 202 23.42 -9.06 27.53
N ARG A 203 24.56 -9.63 27.11
CA ARG A 203 25.28 -9.20 25.90
C ARG A 203 24.43 -9.40 24.65
N GLN A 204 23.78 -10.56 24.51
CA GLN A 204 22.91 -10.86 23.37
C GLN A 204 21.72 -9.90 23.28
N ILE A 205 21.05 -9.63 24.39
CA ILE A 205 19.95 -8.64 24.45
C ILE A 205 20.44 -7.25 24.03
N LYS A 206 21.61 -6.83 24.52
CA LYS A 206 22.17 -5.51 24.17
C LYS A 206 22.48 -5.40 22.68
N MET A 207 23.10 -6.43 22.09
CA MET A 207 23.36 -6.47 20.65
C MET A 207 22.05 -6.41 19.85
N PHE A 208 21.07 -7.20 20.25
CA PHE A 208 19.78 -7.27 19.57
C PHE A 208 19.00 -5.96 19.66
N MET A 209 18.96 -5.31 20.83
CA MET A 209 18.37 -3.97 20.99
C MET A 209 18.99 -2.94 20.05
N ASN A 210 20.32 -2.99 19.88
CA ASN A 210 21.03 -2.07 18.99
C ASN A 210 20.64 -2.30 17.52
N GLN A 211 20.53 -3.58 17.11
CA GLN A 211 20.08 -3.94 15.76
C GLN A 211 18.62 -3.56 15.51
N ILE A 212 17.74 -3.71 16.50
CA ILE A 212 16.35 -3.27 16.34
C ILE A 212 16.30 -1.75 16.19
N SER A 213 17.08 -0.98 16.96
CA SER A 213 17.15 0.47 16.79
C SER A 213 17.60 0.89 15.39
N GLU A 214 18.56 0.18 14.80
CA GLU A 214 19.00 0.41 13.42
C GLU A 214 17.94 -0.04 12.39
N CYS A 215 17.23 -1.13 12.65
CA CYS A 215 16.15 -1.60 11.79
C CYS A 215 14.87 -0.75 11.92
N ASP A 216 14.69 -0.05 13.03
CA ASP A 216 13.54 0.83 13.24
C ASP A 216 13.56 2.03 12.29
N SER A 217 14.75 2.64 12.11
CA SER A 217 14.96 3.72 11.14
C SER A 217 14.73 3.30 9.69
N ASN A 218 14.81 1.99 9.40
CA ASN A 218 14.48 1.42 8.09
C ASN A 218 12.97 1.15 7.96
N GLN A 219 12.15 2.21 7.96
CA GLN A 219 10.74 2.09 7.62
C GLN A 219 10.56 1.83 6.12
N ILE A 220 9.45 1.18 5.76
CA ILE A 220 9.06 1.07 4.34
C ILE A 220 8.64 2.46 3.88
N SER A 221 9.42 3.04 2.97
CA SER A 221 9.20 4.36 2.40
C SER A 221 8.98 4.29 0.89
N ALA A 222 8.25 5.27 0.37
CA ALA A 222 8.10 5.48 -1.07
C ALA A 222 9.35 6.18 -1.60
N TYR A 223 10.40 5.42 -1.85
CA TYR A 223 11.68 5.90 -2.38
C TYR A 223 12.32 7.02 -1.53
N GLY A 224 12.14 6.96 -0.20
CA GLY A 224 12.65 7.97 0.72
C GLY A 224 11.88 9.30 0.76
N PHE A 225 10.83 9.49 -0.03
CA PHE A 225 10.02 10.72 0.00
C PHE A 225 9.10 10.79 1.22
N PHE A 226 8.42 9.68 1.53
CA PHE A 226 7.56 9.56 2.70
C PHE A 226 7.49 8.12 3.18
N ASP A 227 7.31 7.96 4.49
CA ASP A 227 7.10 6.66 5.10
C ASP A 227 5.68 6.16 4.82
N THR A 228 5.56 4.90 4.42
CA THR A 228 4.28 4.25 4.17
C THR A 228 3.70 3.77 5.50
N ASN A 229 3.12 4.69 6.26
CA ASN A 229 2.50 4.39 7.56
C ASN A 229 1.09 5.01 7.65
N LEU A 230 0.36 4.72 8.72
CA LEU A 230 -1.01 5.25 8.89
C LEU A 230 -1.10 6.78 8.85
N ASN A 231 -0.02 7.52 9.16
CA ASN A 231 -0.03 8.97 9.07
C ASN A 231 -0.18 9.45 7.62
N LEU A 232 0.33 8.68 6.65
CA LEU A 232 0.18 8.95 5.22
C LEU A 232 -1.30 9.01 4.82
N VAL A 233 -2.17 8.20 5.42
CA VAL A 233 -3.62 8.24 5.17
C VAL A 233 -4.17 9.61 5.52
N THR A 234 -3.84 10.11 6.71
CA THR A 234 -4.27 11.42 7.19
C THR A 234 -3.78 12.52 6.24
N THR A 235 -2.52 12.44 5.80
CA THR A 235 -1.96 13.39 4.83
C THR A 235 -2.70 13.35 3.49
N ILE A 236 -2.97 12.16 2.94
CA ILE A 236 -3.73 12.00 1.69
C ILE A 236 -5.14 12.57 1.84
N LEU A 237 -5.84 12.29 2.95
CA LEU A 237 -7.19 12.82 3.20
C LEU A 237 -7.20 14.34 3.29
N VAL A 238 -6.27 14.93 4.04
CA VAL A 238 -6.14 16.40 4.15
C VAL A 238 -5.88 17.00 2.78
N LEU A 239 -4.92 16.47 2.02
CA LEU A 239 -4.60 16.95 0.68
C LEU A 239 -5.77 16.81 -0.30
N LEU A 240 -6.52 15.70 -0.24
CA LEU A 240 -7.72 15.51 -1.04
C LEU A 240 -8.80 16.54 -0.69
N ILE A 241 -9.11 16.73 0.60
CA ILE A 241 -10.11 17.71 1.05
C ILE A 241 -9.71 19.11 0.60
N THR A 242 -8.46 19.51 0.82
CA THR A 242 -7.95 20.81 0.37
C THR A 242 -8.06 20.95 -1.14
N GLY A 243 -7.62 19.94 -1.91
CA GLY A 243 -7.72 19.95 -3.36
C GLY A 243 -9.16 20.05 -3.87
N ILE A 244 -10.09 19.31 -3.27
CA ILE A 244 -11.53 19.38 -3.58
C ILE A 244 -12.07 20.80 -3.34
N ILE A 245 -11.79 21.38 -2.17
CA ILE A 245 -12.22 22.73 -1.82
C ILE A 245 -11.68 23.74 -2.84
N THR A 246 -10.40 23.66 -3.19
CA THR A 246 -9.79 24.53 -4.19
C THR A 246 -10.43 24.37 -5.57
N ILE A 247 -10.68 23.14 -6.03
CA ILE A 247 -11.38 22.87 -7.30
C ILE A 247 -12.78 23.50 -7.30
N ILE A 248 -13.53 23.35 -6.21
CA ILE A 248 -14.87 23.94 -6.06
C ILE A 248 -14.80 25.47 -6.08
N GLN A 249 -13.88 26.07 -5.33
CA GLN A 249 -13.69 27.52 -5.28
C GLN A 249 -13.28 28.09 -6.65
N MET A 250 -12.45 27.38 -7.40
CA MET A 250 -11.96 27.80 -8.71
C MET A 250 -12.92 27.48 -9.87
N LYS A 251 -14.04 26.78 -9.64
CA LYS A 251 -14.98 26.35 -10.68
C LYS A 251 -15.38 27.47 -11.65
N ASN A 252 -15.67 28.66 -11.11
CA ASN A 252 -16.12 29.82 -11.89
C ASN A 252 -14.97 30.80 -12.23
N HIS A 253 -13.73 30.43 -11.95
CA HIS A 253 -12.58 31.28 -12.22
C HIS A 253 -12.36 31.41 -13.74
N PRO A 254 -12.07 32.61 -14.28
CA PRO A 254 -11.94 32.84 -15.73
C PRO A 254 -10.96 31.89 -16.43
N ILE A 255 -9.87 31.52 -15.75
CA ILE A 255 -8.87 30.57 -16.28
C ILE A 255 -9.47 29.17 -16.45
N ILE A 256 -10.22 28.66 -15.46
CA ILE A 256 -10.82 27.32 -15.52
C ILE A 256 -11.93 27.28 -16.57
N LEU A 257 -12.75 28.34 -16.66
CA LEU A 257 -13.78 28.45 -17.69
C LEU A 257 -13.18 28.45 -19.11
N ARG A 258 -12.08 29.18 -19.32
CA ARG A 258 -11.36 29.16 -20.59
C ARG A 258 -10.83 27.76 -20.91
N LEU A 259 -10.20 27.10 -19.93
CA LEU A 259 -9.67 25.75 -20.11
C LEU A 259 -10.78 24.73 -20.45
N ASN A 260 -11.94 24.81 -19.79
CA ASN A 260 -13.10 23.98 -20.10
C ASN A 260 -13.61 24.21 -21.53
N ASN A 261 -13.72 25.47 -21.95
CA ASN A 261 -14.20 25.83 -23.29
C ASN A 261 -13.22 25.38 -24.38
N ASP A 262 -11.92 25.56 -24.18
CA ASP A 262 -10.87 25.11 -25.09
C ASP A 262 -10.88 23.57 -25.20
N THR A 263 -11.05 22.87 -24.08
CA THR A 263 -11.17 21.39 -24.05
C THR A 263 -12.41 20.91 -24.78
N LYS A 264 -13.56 21.55 -24.57
CA LYS A 264 -14.80 21.23 -25.29
C LYS A 264 -14.66 21.45 -26.80
N SER A 265 -14.10 22.59 -27.20
CA SER A 265 -13.82 22.93 -28.61
C SER A 265 -12.86 21.92 -29.27
N PHE A 266 -11.89 21.40 -28.52
CA PHE A 266 -11.00 20.36 -28.99
C PHE A 266 -11.72 19.02 -29.18
N LEU A 267 -12.53 18.60 -28.21
CA LEU A 267 -13.29 17.34 -28.28
C LEU A 267 -14.36 17.35 -29.38
N GLU A 268 -14.99 18.49 -29.66
CA GLU A 268 -15.97 18.63 -30.76
C GLU A 268 -15.33 18.52 -32.16
N LYS A 269 -14.02 18.71 -32.27
CA LYS A 269 -13.27 18.62 -33.54
C LYS A 269 -12.71 17.22 -33.82
N LEU A 270 -12.79 16.31 -32.85
CA LEU A 270 -12.21 14.97 -32.86
C LEU A 270 -13.28 13.94 -33.23
#